data_AF-A0A7C3CPB4-F1
#
_entry.id   AF-A0A7C3CPB4-F1
#
_cell.length_a   1.000
_cell.length_b   1.000
_cell.length_c   1.000
_cell.angle_alpha   90.00
_cell.angle_beta   90.00
_cell.angle_gamma   90.00
#
_symmetry.space_group_name_H-M   'P 1'
#
loop_
_entity.id
_entity.type
_entity.pdbx_description
1 polymer ?
#
loop_
_entity_poly.entity_id
_entity_poly.type
_entity_poly.pdbx_seq_one_letter_code
_entity_poly.pdbx_strand_id
1 'polypeptide(L)'
;MFKRNVLTLVALLLSLGFGSVNASGLSEAEEACYSVAMVGYDTVINSDLGLPLDEVIDTMVTNNNSLQTLEIYEDYLLLVVMDAYNWDGSPHTYAVKTMFQCAAKHGS
;
A
#
# COMPACT_ATOMS: atom_id res chain seq x y z
N MET A 1 48.77 18.17 -7.84
CA MET A 1 48.82 16.72 -8.14
C MET A 1 47.96 15.87 -7.16
N PHE A 2 46.84 16.37 -6.60
CA PHE A 2 46.05 15.66 -5.57
C PHE A 2 44.61 15.27 -5.98
N LYS A 3 44.13 15.66 -7.16
CA LYS A 3 42.71 15.50 -7.56
C LYS A 3 42.36 14.14 -8.17
N ARG A 4 43.35 13.30 -8.51
CA ARG A 4 43.12 12.07 -9.28
C ARG A 4 42.82 10.84 -8.42
N ASN A 5 43.19 10.85 -7.14
CA ASN A 5 42.99 9.74 -6.20
C ASN A 5 41.64 9.78 -5.48
N VAL A 6 41.01 10.96 -5.36
CA VAL A 6 39.70 11.10 -4.70
C VAL A 6 38.58 10.55 -5.59
N LEU A 7 38.68 10.74 -6.91
CA LEU A 7 37.67 10.25 -7.86
C LEU A 7 37.61 8.72 -7.92
N THR A 8 38.75 8.05 -7.75
CA THR A 8 38.84 6.58 -7.79
C THR A 8 38.26 5.92 -6.54
N LEU A 9 38.36 6.59 -5.39
CA LEU A 9 37.83 6.10 -4.12
C LEU A 9 36.30 6.21 -4.05
N VAL A 10 35.73 7.26 -4.65
CA VAL A 10 34.26 7.42 -4.78
C VAL A 10 33.68 6.36 -5.72
N ALA A 11 34.37 6.05 -6.82
CA ALA A 11 33.93 5.01 -7.75
C ALA A 11 33.95 3.60 -7.14
N LEU A 12 34.89 3.31 -6.22
CA LEU A 12 34.99 2.02 -5.54
C LEU A 12 33.94 1.85 -4.42
N LEU A 13 33.46 2.96 -3.83
CA LEU A 13 32.38 2.93 -2.83
C LEU A 13 30.99 2.78 -3.47
N LEU A 14 30.82 3.24 -4.71
CA LEU A 14 29.58 3.10 -5.48
C LEU A 14 29.32 1.67 -5.99
N SER A 15 30.35 0.82 -6.09
CA SER A 15 30.22 -0.55 -6.61
C SER A 15 29.90 -1.60 -5.54
N LEU A 16 29.91 -1.26 -4.25
CA LEU A 16 29.65 -2.18 -3.14
C LEU A 16 28.15 -2.28 -2.76
N GLY A 17 27.25 -1.57 -3.46
CA GLY A 17 25.86 -1.38 -3.02
C GLY A 17 24.77 -2.18 -3.74
N PHE A 18 25.07 -2.89 -4.84
CA PHE A 18 24.03 -3.67 -5.55
C PHE A 18 24.06 -5.14 -5.12
N GLY A 19 23.82 -5.37 -3.84
CA GLY A 19 23.27 -6.67 -3.44
C GLY A 19 21.89 -6.76 -4.06
N SER A 20 21.72 -7.63 -5.06
CA SER A 20 20.39 -8.05 -5.51
C SER A 20 19.69 -8.68 -4.31
N VAL A 21 18.92 -7.86 -3.58
CA VAL A 21 17.90 -8.37 -2.68
C VAL A 21 16.95 -9.10 -3.62
N ASN A 22 16.94 -10.44 -3.57
CA ASN A 22 15.83 -11.21 -4.09
C ASN A 22 14.62 -10.79 -3.24
N ALA A 23 14.00 -9.68 -3.60
CA ALA A 23 12.61 -9.44 -3.26
C ALA A 23 11.86 -10.52 -4.04
N SER A 24 11.70 -11.69 -3.43
CA SER A 24 10.64 -12.59 -3.81
C SER A 24 9.39 -11.72 -3.79
N GLY A 25 8.86 -11.38 -4.96
CA GLY A 25 7.66 -10.55 -5.06
C GLY A 25 6.56 -11.17 -4.20
N LEU A 26 5.69 -10.33 -3.65
CA LEU A 26 4.49 -10.81 -2.98
C LEU A 26 3.76 -11.77 -3.93
N SER A 27 3.25 -12.88 -3.41
CA SER A 27 2.29 -13.68 -4.15
C SER A 27 1.06 -12.82 -4.47
N GLU A 28 0.31 -13.20 -5.50
CA GLU A 28 -0.91 -12.47 -5.90
C GLU A 28 -1.90 -12.29 -4.74
N ALA A 29 -2.01 -13.29 -3.86
CA ALA A 29 -2.83 -13.21 -2.66
C ALA A 29 -2.28 -12.19 -1.64
N GLU A 30 -0.96 -12.18 -1.43
CA GLU A 30 -0.32 -11.21 -0.52
C GLU A 30 -0.40 -9.78 -1.07
N GLU A 31 -0.29 -9.60 -2.39
CA GLU A 31 -0.46 -8.31 -3.07
C GLU A 31 -1.91 -7.80 -2.94
N ALA A 32 -2.90 -8.68 -3.10
CA ALA A 32 -4.31 -8.34 -2.87
C ALA A 32 -4.60 -8.01 -1.40
N CYS A 33 -4.01 -8.73 -0.45
CA CYS A 33 -4.12 -8.38 0.98
C CYS A 33 -3.53 -7.00 1.26
N TYR A 34 -2.36 -6.73 0.69
CA TYR A 34 -1.66 -5.46 0.86
C TYR A 34 -2.44 -4.30 0.26
N SER A 35 -2.96 -4.43 -0.96
CA SER A 35 -3.73 -3.37 -1.63
C SER A 35 -4.95 -2.96 -0.81
N VAL A 36 -5.71 -3.94 -0.31
CA VAL A 36 -6.90 -3.71 0.51
C VAL A 36 -6.55 -3.05 1.84
N ALA A 37 -5.48 -3.50 2.49
CA ALA A 37 -5.02 -2.90 3.74
C ALA A 37 -4.61 -1.43 3.55
N MET A 38 -3.99 -1.09 2.42
CA MET A 38 -3.58 0.28 2.11
C MET A 38 -4.74 1.19 1.75
N VAL A 39 -5.74 0.69 1.00
CA VAL A 39 -6.98 1.46 0.74
C VAL A 39 -7.66 1.85 2.04
N GLY A 40 -7.81 0.89 2.96
CA GLY A 40 -8.39 1.17 4.27
C GLY A 40 -7.52 2.11 5.11
N TYR A 41 -6.19 1.94 5.10
CA TYR A 41 -5.26 2.83 5.79
C TYR A 41 -5.44 4.30 5.38
N ASP A 42 -5.45 4.58 4.09
CA ASP A 42 -5.64 5.94 3.56
C ASP A 42 -7.05 6.46 3.88
N THR A 43 -8.04 5.59 3.92
CA THR A 43 -9.40 5.95 4.30
C THR A 43 -9.50 6.38 5.76
N VAL A 44 -8.82 5.69 6.69
CA VAL A 44 -8.76 6.12 8.10
C VAL A 44 -8.14 7.51 8.19
N ILE A 45 -7.05 7.77 7.48
CA ILE A 45 -6.40 9.10 7.44
C ILE A 45 -7.39 10.15 6.94
N ASN A 46 -8.12 9.87 5.86
CA ASN A 46 -9.07 10.83 5.31
C ASN A 46 -10.20 11.14 6.29
N SER A 47 -10.71 10.13 7.00
CA SER A 47 -11.71 10.30 8.06
C SER A 47 -11.15 11.14 9.22
N ASP A 48 -9.92 10.87 9.66
CA ASP A 48 -9.23 11.64 10.70
C ASP A 48 -9.01 13.11 10.30
N LEU A 49 -8.83 13.38 9.01
CA LEU A 49 -8.75 14.74 8.44
C LEU A 49 -10.11 15.42 8.30
N GLY A 50 -11.20 14.71 8.56
CA GLY A 50 -12.57 15.22 8.44
C GLY A 50 -13.06 15.36 7.01
N LEU A 51 -12.43 14.67 6.04
CA LEU A 51 -12.93 14.61 4.67
C LEU A 51 -14.24 13.83 4.68
N PRO A 52 -15.31 14.35 4.08
CA PRO A 52 -16.59 13.66 4.09
C PRO A 52 -16.52 12.40 3.20
N LEU A 53 -17.25 11.36 3.60
CA LEU A 53 -17.18 10.03 2.99
C LEU A 53 -17.50 10.05 1.48
N ASP A 54 -18.39 10.92 1.03
CA ASP A 54 -18.74 11.08 -0.38
C ASP A 54 -17.56 11.59 -1.22
N GLU A 55 -16.76 12.52 -0.70
CA GLU A 55 -15.52 12.97 -1.37
C GLU A 55 -14.45 11.88 -1.43
N VAL A 56 -14.34 11.07 -0.37
CA VAL A 56 -13.42 9.92 -0.33
C VAL A 56 -13.81 8.87 -1.37
N ILE A 57 -15.10 8.56 -1.48
CA ILE A 57 -15.63 7.63 -2.49
C ILE A 57 -15.43 8.19 -3.90
N ASP A 58 -15.76 9.46 -4.13
CA ASP A 58 -15.63 10.10 -5.45
C ASP A 58 -14.17 10.11 -5.93
N THR A 59 -13.23 10.34 -5.01
CA THR A 59 -11.78 10.29 -5.31
C THR A 59 -11.34 8.88 -5.72
N MET A 60 -11.91 7.84 -5.12
CA MET A 60 -11.60 6.45 -5.51
C MET A 60 -12.22 6.09 -6.86
N VAL A 61 -13.48 6.45 -7.10
CA VAL A 61 -14.16 6.18 -8.36
C VAL A 61 -13.48 6.91 -9.53
N THR A 62 -13.16 8.19 -9.34
CA THR A 62 -12.58 9.03 -10.41
C THR A 62 -11.15 8.60 -10.80
N ASN A 63 -10.36 8.12 -9.85
CA ASN A 63 -9.00 7.63 -10.13
C ASN A 63 -8.96 6.20 -10.70
N ASN A 64 -10.09 5.49 -10.71
CA ASN A 64 -10.18 4.07 -11.09
C ASN A 64 -10.61 3.81 -12.54
N ASN A 65 -10.43 4.75 -13.46
CA ASN A 65 -10.69 4.55 -14.90
C ASN A 65 -9.92 3.35 -15.54
N SER A 66 -8.95 2.75 -14.84
CA SER A 66 -8.25 1.52 -15.25
C SER A 66 -8.79 0.20 -14.66
N LEU A 67 -9.82 0.22 -13.79
CA LEU A 67 -10.36 -0.96 -13.10
C LEU A 67 -11.55 -1.65 -13.81
N GLN A 68 -11.76 -1.43 -15.11
CA GLN A 68 -12.82 -2.09 -15.90
C GLN A 68 -12.79 -3.64 -15.86
N THR A 69 -11.79 -4.26 -15.23
CA THR A 69 -11.65 -5.71 -15.07
C THR A 69 -12.23 -6.23 -13.74
N LEU A 70 -12.80 -5.38 -12.87
CA LEU A 70 -12.99 -5.69 -11.45
C LEU A 70 -14.36 -5.27 -10.86
N GLU A 71 -15.46 -5.53 -11.58
CA GLU A 71 -16.84 -5.34 -11.06
C GLU A 71 -17.06 -5.96 -9.66
N ILE A 72 -16.41 -7.09 -9.35
CA ILE A 72 -16.48 -7.76 -8.03
C ILE A 72 -15.66 -7.00 -6.96
N TYR A 73 -14.62 -6.30 -7.38
CA TYR A 73 -13.73 -5.57 -6.49
C TYR A 73 -14.35 -4.24 -6.06
N GLU A 74 -15.20 -3.62 -6.89
CA GLU A 74 -15.87 -2.36 -6.55
C GLU A 74 -16.72 -2.47 -5.27
N ASP A 75 -17.57 -3.50 -5.17
CA ASP A 75 -18.42 -3.74 -3.99
C ASP A 75 -17.60 -4.06 -2.74
N TYR A 76 -16.56 -4.89 -2.88
CA TYR A 76 -15.70 -5.25 -1.76
C TYR A 76 -14.85 -4.06 -1.28
N LEU A 77 -14.30 -3.26 -2.21
CA LEU A 77 -13.52 -2.07 -1.87
C LEU A 77 -14.41 -1.04 -1.17
N LEU A 78 -15.66 -0.86 -1.63
CA LEU A 78 -16.60 0.03 -0.98
C LEU A 78 -16.85 -0.38 0.48
N LEU A 79 -17.01 -1.69 0.76
CA LEU A 79 -17.14 -2.18 2.14
C LEU A 79 -15.88 -1.90 2.97
N VAL A 80 -14.70 -2.07 2.40
CA VAL A 80 -13.42 -1.75 3.06
C VAL A 80 -13.36 -0.26 3.41
N VAL A 81 -13.74 0.61 2.49
CA VAL A 81 -13.76 2.06 2.68
C VAL A 81 -14.77 2.44 3.76
N MET A 82 -15.98 1.89 3.72
CA MET A 82 -17.00 2.17 4.75
C MET A 82 -16.58 1.67 6.13
N ASP A 83 -15.97 0.49 6.23
CA ASP A 83 -15.44 -0.05 7.49
C ASP A 83 -14.29 0.80 8.03
N ALA A 84 -13.32 1.15 7.16
CA ALA A 84 -12.17 1.97 7.52
C ALA A 84 -12.55 3.40 7.92
N TYR A 85 -13.51 4.01 7.22
CA TYR A 85 -13.93 5.39 7.51
C TYR A 85 -14.55 5.54 8.90
N ASN A 86 -15.20 4.48 9.40
CA ASN A 86 -15.79 4.44 10.74
C ASN A 86 -14.86 3.84 11.79
N TRP A 87 -13.59 3.57 11.45
CA TRP A 87 -12.62 3.00 12.38
C TRP A 87 -12.22 4.03 13.44
N ASP A 88 -12.21 3.62 14.71
CA ASP A 88 -11.91 4.46 15.87
C ASP A 88 -10.43 4.35 16.33
N GLY A 89 -9.68 3.43 15.75
CA GLY A 89 -8.25 3.24 16.02
C GLY A 89 -7.35 3.99 15.02
N SER A 90 -6.04 3.73 15.09
CA SER A 90 -5.09 4.36 14.15
C SER A 90 -5.10 3.68 12.78
N PRO A 91 -4.71 4.39 11.69
CA PRO A 91 -4.53 3.80 10.37
C PRO A 91 -3.64 2.55 10.40
N HIS A 92 -2.56 2.59 11.19
CA HIS A 92 -1.66 1.45 11.34
C HIS A 92 -2.35 0.23 11.95
N THR A 93 -3.15 0.41 13.00
CA THR A 93 -3.89 -0.70 13.63
C THR A 93 -4.93 -1.31 12.68
N TYR A 94 -5.56 -0.50 11.84
CA TYR A 94 -6.45 -0.97 10.78
C TYR A 94 -5.69 -1.86 9.79
N ALA A 95 -4.60 -1.35 9.20
CA ALA A 95 -3.84 -2.09 8.19
C ALA A 95 -3.29 -3.42 8.72
N VAL A 96 -2.75 -3.45 9.94
CA VAL A 96 -2.26 -4.69 10.56
C VAL A 96 -3.39 -5.70 10.75
N LYS A 97 -4.56 -5.26 11.24
CA LYS A 97 -5.75 -6.12 11.40
C LYS A 97 -6.18 -6.70 10.05
N THR A 98 -6.29 -5.88 9.03
CA THR A 98 -6.72 -6.29 7.68
C THR A 98 -5.73 -7.27 7.05
N MET A 99 -4.42 -6.99 7.14
CA MET A 99 -3.38 -7.92 6.68
C MET A 99 -3.45 -9.27 7.40
N PHE A 100 -3.62 -9.26 8.72
CA PHE A 100 -3.70 -10.50 9.50
C PHE A 100 -4.94 -11.32 9.17
N GLN A 101 -6.10 -10.66 9.02
CA GLN A 101 -7.34 -11.32 8.62
C GLN A 101 -7.25 -11.91 7.21
N CYS A 102 -6.57 -11.22 6.30
CA CYS A 102 -6.36 -11.70 4.94
C CYS A 102 -5.41 -12.92 4.92
N ALA A 103 -4.27 -12.84 5.62
CA ALA A 103 -3.34 -13.95 5.77
C ALA A 103 -4.01 -15.19 6.41
N ALA A 104 -4.89 -15.00 7.40
CA ALA A 104 -5.63 -16.11 8.03
C ALA A 104 -6.61 -16.82 7.08
N LYS A 105 -7.14 -16.11 6.08
CA LYS A 105 -8.05 -16.68 5.06
C LYS A 105 -7.31 -17.41 3.94
N HIS A 106 -6.06 -17.02 3.67
CA HIS A 106 -5.24 -17.58 2.58
C HIS A 106 -4.16 -18.56 3.06
N GLY A 107 -3.92 -18.67 4.37
CA GLY A 107 -2.92 -19.56 4.98
C GLY A 107 -3.43 -20.93 5.43
N SER A 108 -4.61 -21.36 4.97
CA SER A 108 -5.25 -22.65 5.31
C SER A 108 -5.49 -23.52 4.09
#